data_AF-A0A8I0B2V8-F1
#
_entry.id   AF-A0A8I0B2V8-F1
#
_cell.length_a   1.000
_cell.length_b   1.000
_cell.length_c   1.000
_cell.angle_alpha   90.00
_cell.angle_beta   90.00
_cell.angle_gamma   90.00
#
_symmetry.space_group_name_H-M   'P 1'
#
loop_
_entity.id
_entity.type
_entity.pdbx_description
1 polymer ?
#
loop_
_entity_poly.entity_id
_entity_poly.type
_entity_poly.pdbx_seq_one_letter_code
_entity_poly.pdbx_strand_id
1 'polypeptide(L)'
;MRMLLTNLDRDKRFELLVGRGLSVSAQIFSNYRDYPQGEMHSLYWDGVGLALQWKTSVIKGTITDYALADLDGDGRLDLTVLVNTHTGLLGTRSKRTVLLAYPLDTSGVSAAAQGQ
;
A
#
# COMPACT_ATOMS: atom_id res chain seq x y z
N MET A 1 4.31 -10.06 4.76
CA MET A 1 4.52 -8.74 4.10
C MET A 1 5.52 -7.97 4.93
N ARG A 2 6.41 -7.22 4.26
CA ARG A 2 7.29 -6.23 4.89
C ARG A 2 6.45 -5.07 5.43
N MET A 3 7.00 -4.32 6.38
CA MET A 3 6.53 -2.99 6.79
C MET A 3 7.67 -2.00 6.53
N LEU A 4 7.36 -0.81 6.01
CA LEU A 4 8.36 0.21 5.70
C LEU A 4 8.12 1.44 6.56
N LEU A 5 9.10 1.80 7.39
CA LEU A 5 9.10 3.06 8.12
C LEU A 5 9.69 4.13 7.20
N THR A 6 8.94 5.20 6.96
CA THR A 6 9.33 6.28 6.05
C THR A 6 8.83 7.60 6.60
N ASN A 7 9.45 8.71 6.19
CA ASN A 7 8.96 10.04 6.45
C ASN A 7 8.55 10.65 5.10
N LEU A 8 7.27 10.55 4.78
CA LEU A 8 6.73 10.90 3.46
C LEU A 8 6.45 12.39 3.31
N ASP A 9 6.00 13.04 4.38
CA ASP A 9 5.66 14.46 4.41
C ASP A 9 6.84 15.36 4.84
N ARG A 10 8.00 14.75 5.13
CA ARG A 10 9.23 15.41 5.62
C ARG A 10 9.00 16.15 6.94
N ASP A 11 8.08 15.66 7.77
CA ASP A 11 7.82 16.21 9.10
C ASP A 11 8.74 15.58 10.17
N LYS A 12 8.42 15.73 11.47
CA LYS A 12 9.20 15.12 12.57
C LYS A 12 8.71 13.71 12.96
N ARG A 13 7.65 13.24 12.33
CA ARG A 13 7.00 11.96 12.56
C ARG A 13 7.40 11.02 11.42
N PHE A 14 7.23 9.75 11.69
CA PHE A 14 7.47 8.70 10.72
C PHE A 14 6.15 7.97 10.50
N GLU A 15 5.85 7.70 9.24
CA GLU A 15 4.76 6.85 8.82
C GLU A 15 5.23 5.40 8.66
N LEU A 16 4.36 4.49 9.04
CA LEU A 16 4.48 3.07 8.76
C LEU A 16 3.62 2.72 7.55
N LEU A 17 4.28 2.44 6.43
CA LEU A 17 3.64 1.93 5.22
C LEU A 17 3.49 0.42 5.33
N VAL A 18 2.27 -0.07 5.09
CA VAL A 18 1.92 -1.50 5.21
C VAL A 18 1.05 -1.93 4.03
N GLY A 19 1.41 -3.05 3.42
CA GLY A 19 0.52 -3.75 2.50
C GLY A 19 -0.50 -4.59 3.27
N ARG A 20 -1.78 -4.39 2.99
CA ARG A 20 -2.87 -5.21 3.51
C ARG A 20 -3.44 -6.08 2.39
N GLY A 21 -3.25 -7.39 2.49
CA GLY A 21 -3.97 -8.34 1.63
C GLY A 21 -5.46 -8.33 1.99
N LEU A 22 -6.32 -8.10 1.01
CA LEU A 22 -7.77 -8.26 1.15
C LEU A 22 -8.17 -9.61 0.55
N SER A 23 -8.79 -10.46 1.36
CA SER A 23 -9.38 -11.70 0.87
C SER A 23 -10.75 -11.88 1.49
N VAL A 24 -11.79 -11.72 0.68
CA VAL A 24 -13.18 -12.08 1.03
C VAL A 24 -13.29 -13.61 1.20
N SER A 25 -12.39 -14.37 0.56
CA SER A 25 -12.39 -15.84 0.53
C SER A 25 -11.65 -16.50 1.70
N ALA A 26 -10.67 -15.82 2.30
CA ALA A 26 -9.89 -16.32 3.44
C ALA A 26 -10.74 -16.53 4.71
N GLN A 27 -11.91 -15.89 4.78
CA GLN A 27 -12.85 -16.05 5.89
C GLN A 27 -13.70 -17.33 5.78
N ILE A 28 -13.82 -17.91 4.58
CA ILE A 28 -14.71 -19.05 4.30
C ILE A 28 -13.91 -20.34 4.01
N PHE A 29 -12.68 -20.25 3.50
CA PHE A 29 -11.85 -21.42 3.19
C PHE A 29 -10.46 -21.33 3.84
N SER A 30 -10.13 -22.31 4.69
CA SER A 30 -8.94 -22.31 5.56
C SER A 30 -7.57 -22.38 4.86
N ASN A 31 -7.53 -22.65 3.54
CA ASN A 31 -6.28 -22.84 2.78
C ASN A 31 -6.13 -21.92 1.55
N TYR A 32 -6.95 -20.88 1.40
CA TYR A 32 -6.85 -19.98 0.25
C TYR A 32 -5.82 -18.86 0.50
N ARG A 33 -4.56 -19.11 0.11
CA ARG A 33 -3.43 -18.15 0.24
C ARG A 33 -3.32 -17.19 -0.96
N ASP A 34 -4.24 -17.28 -1.91
CA ASP A 34 -4.38 -16.29 -2.97
C ASP A 34 -5.18 -15.10 -2.44
N TYR A 35 -4.52 -13.94 -2.32
CA TYR A 35 -5.18 -12.68 -2.02
C TYR A 35 -5.52 -12.02 -3.36
N PRO A 36 -6.77 -12.12 -3.86
CA PRO A 36 -7.12 -11.57 -5.16
C PRO A 36 -7.09 -10.04 -5.18
N GLN A 37 -7.00 -9.41 -4.01
CA GLN A 37 -7.02 -7.96 -3.83
C GLN A 37 -6.04 -7.54 -2.73
N GLY A 38 -5.57 -6.30 -2.79
CA GLY A 38 -4.77 -5.70 -1.75
C GLY A 38 -4.94 -4.18 -1.69
N GLU A 39 -4.62 -3.60 -0.55
CA GLU A 39 -4.56 -2.15 -0.33
C GLU A 39 -3.23 -1.78 0.31
N MET A 40 -2.72 -0.58 0.02
CA MET A 40 -1.57 -0.01 0.72
C MET A 40 -2.07 1.03 1.71
N HIS A 41 -1.64 0.90 2.97
CA HIS A 41 -2.03 1.78 4.07
C HIS A 41 -0.81 2.53 4.59
N SER A 42 -0.95 3.84 4.80
CA SER A 42 0.01 4.64 5.57
C SER A 42 -0.57 4.91 6.94
N LEU A 43 0.17 4.47 7.97
CA LEU A 43 -0.22 4.61 9.36
C LEU A 43 0.73 5.57 10.06
N TYR A 44 0.22 6.43 10.94
CA TYR A 44 1.05 7.29 11.79
C TYR A 44 0.77 6.98 13.26
N TRP A 45 1.75 7.27 14.13
CA TRP A 45 1.58 7.14 15.58
C TRP A 45 0.94 8.40 16.15
N ASP A 46 -0.19 8.27 16.83
CA ASP A 46 -0.95 9.39 17.41
C ASP A 46 -0.71 9.59 18.92
N GLY A 47 0.13 8.76 19.54
CA GLY A 47 0.37 8.76 20.99
C GLY A 47 -0.30 7.60 21.72
N VAL A 48 -1.37 7.03 21.16
CA VAL A 48 -2.13 5.92 21.74
C VAL A 48 -1.99 4.66 20.87
N GLY A 49 -1.94 4.83 19.55
CA GLY A 49 -1.88 3.73 18.60
C GLY A 49 -1.44 4.15 17.20
N LEU A 50 -1.54 3.21 16.27
CA LEU A 50 -1.35 3.46 14.85
C LEU A 50 -2.69 3.86 14.22
N ALA A 51 -2.78 5.12 13.79
CA ALA A 51 -3.93 5.68 13.10
C ALA A 51 -3.68 5.69 11.59
N LEU A 52 -4.75 5.53 10.79
CA LEU A 52 -4.66 5.59 9.33
C LEU A 52 -4.54 7.04 8.86
N GLN A 53 -3.45 7.36 8.16
CA GLN A 53 -3.28 8.66 7.50
C GLN A 53 -3.97 8.67 6.15
N TRP A 54 -3.68 7.64 5.33
CA TRP A 54 -4.28 7.46 4.01
C TRP A 54 -4.19 6.00 3.58
N LYS A 55 -5.00 5.64 2.57
CA LYS A 55 -4.95 4.33 1.92
C LYS A 55 -5.14 4.47 0.42
N THR A 56 -4.57 3.54 -0.34
CA THR A 56 -4.87 3.42 -1.78
C THR A 56 -6.25 2.84 -2.01
N SER A 57 -6.76 3.01 -3.24
CA SER A 57 -7.86 2.17 -3.71
C SER A 57 -7.44 0.69 -3.76
N VAL A 58 -8.43 -0.19 -3.80
CA VAL A 58 -8.22 -1.63 -3.91
C VAL A 58 -7.48 -1.96 -5.21
N ILE A 59 -6.31 -2.59 -5.07
CA ILE A 59 -5.50 -3.11 -6.15
C ILE A 59 -5.95 -4.54 -6.44
N LYS A 60 -6.22 -4.85 -7.72
CA LYS A 60 -6.56 -6.20 -8.16
C LYS A 60 -5.29 -7.03 -8.32
N GLY A 61 -5.11 -8.02 -7.45
CA GLY A 61 -3.97 -8.91 -7.43
C GLY A 61 -3.33 -8.98 -6.04
N THR A 62 -2.38 -9.89 -5.90
CA THR A 62 -1.62 -10.07 -4.66
C THR A 62 -0.45 -9.11 -4.64
N ILE A 63 -0.43 -8.22 -3.65
CA ILE A 63 0.72 -7.35 -3.38
C ILE A 63 1.86 -8.25 -2.84
N THR A 64 2.98 -8.27 -3.56
CA THR A 64 4.13 -9.13 -3.24
C THR A 64 5.19 -8.33 -2.48
N ASP A 65 5.53 -7.16 -3.00
CA ASP A 65 6.49 -6.23 -2.38
C ASP A 65 6.14 -4.79 -2.76
N TYR A 66 6.73 -3.83 -2.07
CA TYR A 66 6.57 -2.41 -2.35
C TYR A 66 7.80 -1.63 -1.88
N ALA A 67 8.05 -0.50 -2.54
CA ALA A 67 9.17 0.38 -2.28
C ALA A 67 8.77 1.84 -2.56
N LEU A 68 9.57 2.75 -2.03
CA LEU A 68 9.50 4.17 -2.34
C LEU A 68 10.72 4.52 -3.16
N ALA A 69 10.50 5.04 -4.36
CA ALA A 69 11.56 5.44 -5.27
C ALA A 69 11.05 6.57 -6.16
N ASP A 70 11.91 7.52 -6.48
CA ASP A 70 11.68 8.52 -7.51
C ASP A 70 11.92 7.85 -8.88
N LEU A 71 10.86 7.49 -9.60
CA LEU A 71 10.97 6.76 -10.87
C LEU A 71 11.01 7.68 -12.09
N ASP A 72 10.42 8.86 -12.00
CA ASP A 72 10.35 9.84 -13.10
C ASP A 72 11.40 10.95 -13.01
N GLY A 73 12.15 11.02 -11.90
CA GLY A 73 13.21 11.99 -11.68
C GLY A 73 12.71 13.37 -11.31
N ASP A 74 11.47 13.50 -10.81
CA ASP A 74 10.88 14.78 -10.42
C ASP A 74 11.29 15.26 -9.01
N GLY A 75 12.04 14.45 -8.27
CA GLY A 75 12.51 14.73 -6.90
C GLY A 75 11.48 14.44 -5.81
N ARG A 76 10.31 13.89 -6.17
CA ARG A 76 9.28 13.35 -5.26
C ARG A 76 9.38 11.83 -5.26
N LEU A 77 8.92 11.21 -4.17
CA LEU A 77 8.94 9.75 -4.05
C LEU A 77 7.66 9.16 -4.62
N ASP A 78 7.79 8.13 -5.45
CA ASP A 78 6.65 7.33 -5.91
C ASP A 78 6.47 6.09 -5.05
N LEU A 79 5.22 5.76 -4.77
CA LEU A 79 4.86 4.46 -4.23
C LEU A 79 4.89 3.41 -5.34
N THR A 80 5.92 2.58 -5.31
CA THR A 80 6.07 1.45 -6.22
C THR A 80 5.56 0.18 -5.57
N VAL A 81 4.63 -0.52 -6.23
CA VAL A 81 3.99 -1.75 -5.73
C VAL A 81 4.14 -2.87 -6.76
N LEU A 82 4.67 -4.00 -6.32
CA LEU A 82 4.78 -5.22 -7.11
C LEU A 82 3.54 -6.08 -6.91
N VAL A 83 2.81 -6.34 -7.98
CA VAL A 83 1.52 -7.04 -7.96
C VAL A 83 1.55 -8.26 -8.85
N ASN A 84 1.13 -9.39 -8.31
CA ASN A 84 0.85 -10.59 -9.10
C ASN A 84 -0.64 -10.63 -9.44
N THR A 85 -0.95 -10.62 -10.73
CA THR A 85 -2.33 -10.62 -11.22
C THR A 85 -2.97 -12.00 -11.02
N HIS A 86 -4.24 -12.00 -10.61
CA HIS A 86 -5.03 -13.21 -10.45
C HIS A 86 -5.92 -13.42 -11.69
N THR A 87 -5.96 -14.65 -12.19
CA THR A 87 -6.54 -14.98 -13.50
C THR A 87 -8.01 -15.36 -13.46
N GLY A 88 -8.65 -15.20 -12.29
CA GLY A 88 -10.06 -15.55 -12.07
C GLY A 88 -10.30 -17.07 -12.06
N LEU A 89 -11.52 -17.47 -11.72
CA LEU A 89 -11.90 -18.88 -11.48
C LEU A 89 -11.79 -19.77 -12.73
N LEU A 90 -11.80 -19.18 -13.93
CA LEU A 90 -11.81 -19.91 -15.21
C LEU A 90 -10.41 -20.12 -15.81
N GLY A 91 -9.33 -19.61 -15.19
CA GLY A 91 -7.96 -20.08 -15.46
C GLY A 91 -7.42 -19.95 -16.89
N THR A 92 -8.04 -19.18 -17.78
CA THR A 92 -7.65 -19.12 -19.20
C THR A 92 -6.57 -18.07 -19.54
N ARG A 93 -6.15 -17.24 -18.57
CA ARG A 93 -5.07 -16.26 -18.73
C ARG A 93 -3.85 -16.64 -17.91
N SER A 94 -2.66 -16.31 -18.39
CA SER A 94 -1.41 -16.45 -17.63
C SER A 94 -1.35 -15.42 -16.49
N LYS A 95 -0.85 -15.83 -15.31
CA LYS A 95 -0.48 -14.89 -14.23
C LYS A 95 0.61 -13.96 -14.77
N ARG A 96 0.46 -12.67 -14.52
CA ARG A 96 1.45 -11.63 -14.86
C ARG A 96 1.88 -10.89 -13.61
N THR A 97 3.16 -10.60 -13.53
CA THR A 97 3.72 -9.69 -12.53
C THR A 97 3.74 -8.28 -13.12
N VAL A 98 3.15 -7.34 -12.41
CA VAL A 98 2.99 -5.95 -12.84
C VAL A 98 3.58 -5.06 -11.75
N LEU A 99 4.37 -4.07 -12.18
CA LEU A 99 4.84 -2.99 -11.33
C LEU A 99 3.87 -1.82 -11.48
N LEU A 100 3.30 -1.35 -10.38
CA LEU A 100 2.48 -0.15 -10.34
C LEU A 100 3.25 0.95 -9.63
N ALA A 101 3.28 2.15 -10.22
CA ALA A 101 3.87 3.33 -9.61
C ALA A 101 2.78 4.38 -9.41
N TYR A 102 2.66 4.89 -8.19
CA TYR A 102 1.73 5.94 -7.84
C TYR A 102 2.51 7.16 -7.35
N PRO A 103 2.33 8.34 -7.96
CA PRO A 103 2.94 9.56 -7.46
C PRO A 103 2.37 9.89 -6.09
N LEU A 104 3.25 10.11 -5.10
CA LEU A 104 2.84 10.55 -3.77
C LEU A 104 2.91 12.07 -3.71
N ASP A 105 1.75 12.71 -3.79
CA ASP A 105 1.66 14.13 -3.46
C ASP A 105 1.41 14.32 -1.96
N THR A 106 2.47 14.61 -1.23
CA THR A 106 2.42 14.83 0.23
C THR A 106 2.21 16.29 0.61
N SER A 107 2.11 17.19 -0.37
CA SER A 107 1.96 18.64 -0.15
C SER A 107 0.66 19.03 0.58
N GLY A 108 -0.38 18.19 0.50
CA GLY A 108 -1.67 18.40 1.17
C GLY A 108 -1.80 17.77 2.56
N VAL A 109 -0.81 16.99 3.03
CA VAL A 109 -0.91 16.22 4.28
C VAL A 109 -0.23 16.96 5.45
N SER A 110 -0.05 18.27 5.33
CA SER A 110 0.40 19.13 6.44
C SER A 110 -0.61 19.03 7.59
N ALA A 111 -0.17 18.34 8.66
CA ALA A 111 -0.87 18.10 9.92
C ALA A 111 -2.05 19.04 10.22
N ALA A 112 -3.26 18.56 9.94
CA ALA A 112 -4.45 18.99 10.67
C ALA A 112 -4.36 18.47 12.12
N ALA A 113 -3.46 19.05 12.90
CA ALA A 113 -3.37 18.93 14.36
C ALA A 113 -2.56 20.10 14.94
N GLN A 114 -2.85 21.33 14.48
CA GLN A 114 -2.71 22.54 15.29
C GLN A 114 -4.13 23.00 15.59
N GLY A 115 -4.61 22.70 16.80
CA GLY A 115 -5.98 23.00 17.20
C GLY A 115 -6.26 22.63 18.65
N GLN A 116 -5.74 23.47 19.55
CA GLN A 116 -6.07 23.65 20.98
C GLN A 116 -5.56 22.60 21.98
#